data_AF-A0A5C6EFS7-F1
#
_entry.id   AF-A0A5C6EFS7-F1
#
_cell.length_a   1.000
_cell.length_b   1.000
_cell.length_c   1.000
_cell.angle_alpha   90.00
_cell.angle_beta   90.00
_cell.angle_gamma   90.00
#
_symmetry.space_group_name_H-M   'P 1'
#
loop_
_entity.id
_entity.type
_entity.pdbx_description
1 polymer ?
#
loop_
_entity_poly.entity_id
_entity_poly.type
_entity_poly.pdbx_seq_one_letter_code
_entity_poly.pdbx_strand_id
1 'polypeptide(L)' 'MTDASVSTLVAMALNDIDVADTRLTTRGVQSLRAGLPNAEILS' A
#
# COMPACT_ATOMS: atom_id res chain seq x y z
N MET A 1 1.75 8.62 5.79
CA MET A 1 1.78 8.14 4.39
C MET A 1 0.56 8.66 3.64
N THR A 2 0.63 8.88 2.33
CA THR A 2 -0.50 9.30 1.47
C THR A 2 -0.50 8.46 0.18
N ASP A 3 -1.48 8.67 -0.69
CA ASP A 3 -1.51 7.98 -1.99
C ASP A 3 -0.26 8.23 -2.86
N ALA A 4 0.45 9.34 -2.63
CA ALA A 4 1.67 9.70 -3.37
C ALA A 4 2.82 8.70 -3.18
N SER A 5 2.83 7.93 -2.09
CA SER A 5 3.87 6.93 -1.80
C SER A 5 3.58 5.55 -2.38
N VAL A 6 2.39 5.31 -2.96
CA VAL A 6 1.99 3.96 -3.44
C VAL A 6 2.98 3.40 -4.45
N SER A 7 3.42 4.20 -5.44
CA SER A 7 4.37 3.73 -6.46
C SER A 7 5.71 3.30 -5.86
N THR A 8 6.20 4.02 -4.86
CA THR A 8 7.43 3.68 -4.14
C THR A 8 7.27 2.36 -3.40
N LEU A 9 6.17 2.14 -2.69
CA LEU A 9 5.94 0.91 -1.92
C LEU A 9 5.80 -0.31 -2.82
N VAL A 10 5.11 -0.17 -3.95
CA VAL A 10 4.99 -1.24 -4.95
C VAL A 10 6.37 -1.63 -5.49
N ALA A 11 7.25 -0.64 -5.76
CA ALA A 11 8.60 -0.90 -6.25
C ALA A 11 9.51 -1.58 -5.23
N MET A 12 9.16 -1.56 -3.93
CA MET A 12 9.92 -2.23 -2.88
C MET A 12 9.63 -3.73 -2.77
N ALA A 13 8.64 -4.26 -3.53
CA ALA A 13 8.28 -5.67 -3.55
C ALA A 13 8.08 -6.27 -2.14
N LEU A 14 7.31 -5.55 -1.31
CA LEU A 14 7.07 -5.90 0.09
C LEU A 14 6.19 -7.16 0.20
N ASN A 15 6.43 -7.95 1.26
CA ASN A 15 5.56 -9.07 1.63
C ASN A 15 4.54 -8.68 2.70
N ASP A 16 4.84 -7.70 3.55
CA ASP A 16 3.96 -7.24 4.62
C ASP A 16 4.03 -5.72 4.72
N ILE A 17 2.88 -5.07 4.89
CA ILE A 17 2.81 -3.63 5.12
C ILE A 17 1.60 -3.27 5.98
N ASP A 18 1.87 -2.48 7.02
CA ASP A 18 0.84 -1.83 7.82
C ASP A 18 0.67 -0.39 7.34
N VAL A 19 -0.53 -0.07 6.86
CA VAL A 19 -0.95 1.26 6.43
C VAL A 19 -2.06 1.83 7.31
N ALA A 20 -2.35 1.19 8.45
CA ALA A 20 -3.22 1.74 9.47
C ALA A 20 -2.68 3.09 9.95
N ASP A 21 -3.59 3.97 10.38
CA ASP A 21 -3.28 5.34 10.83
C ASP A 21 -2.51 6.21 9.82
N THR A 22 -2.55 5.84 8.53
CA THR A 22 -2.03 6.69 7.46
C THR A 22 -3.13 7.53 6.83
N ARG A 23 -2.74 8.47 5.96
CA ARG A 23 -3.66 9.25 5.13
C ARG A 23 -3.81 8.62 3.74
N LEU A 24 -3.58 7.31 3.59
CA LEU A 24 -3.98 6.62 2.37
C LEU A 24 -5.49 6.65 2.25
N THR A 25 -5.96 6.98 1.06
CA THR A 25 -7.37 6.84 0.75
C THR A 25 -7.69 5.37 0.47
N THR A 26 -8.98 5.03 0.48
CA THR A 26 -9.45 3.71 0.01
C THR A 26 -8.94 3.38 -1.39
N ARG A 27 -8.84 4.38 -2.29
CA ARG A 27 -8.30 4.20 -3.64
C ARG A 27 -6.80 3.94 -3.61
N GLY A 28 -6.06 4.60 -2.72
CA GLY A 28 -4.64 4.33 -2.48
C GLY A 28 -4.43 2.88 -2.03
N VAL A 29 -5.22 2.40 -1.07
CA VAL A 29 -5.12 1.02 -0.56
C VAL A 29 -5.44 0.00 -1.66
N GLN A 30 -6.46 0.25 -2.49
CA GLN A 30 -6.76 -0.62 -3.63
C GLN A 30 -5.61 -0.66 -4.65
N SER A 31 -4.99 0.50 -4.92
CA SER A 31 -3.85 0.60 -5.83
C SER A 31 -2.63 -0.15 -5.27
N LEU A 32 -2.42 -0.07 -3.95
CA LEU A 32 -1.38 -0.82 -3.25
C LEU A 32 -1.62 -2.33 -3.32
N ARG A 33 -2.84 -2.81 -3.06
CA ARG A 33 -3.24 -4.22 -3.19
C ARG A 33 -3.06 -4.74 -4.62
N ALA A 34 -3.32 -3.92 -5.63
CA ALA A 34 -3.10 -4.30 -7.02
C ALA A 34 -1.61 -4.42 -7.39
N GLY A 35 -0.76 -3.55 -6.83
CA GLY A 35 0.69 -3.57 -7.08
C GLY A 35 1.48 -4.59 -6.25
N LEU A 36 0.92 -5.02 -5.11
CA LEU A 36 1.51 -6.02 -4.22
C LEU A 36 0.51 -7.16 -3.97
N PRO A 37 0.19 -7.98 -4.99
CA PRO A 37 -0.93 -8.95 -4.92
C PRO A 37 -0.71 -10.08 -3.91
N ASN A 38 0.53 -10.31 -3.48
CA ASN A 38 0.89 -11.34 -2.51
C ASN A 38 1.21 -10.77 -1.12
N ALA A 39 1.17 -9.44 -0.95
CA ALA A 39 1.53 -8.83 0.32
C ALA A 39 0.36 -8.88 1.31
N GLU A 40 0.65 -9.14 2.58
CA GLU A 40 -0.28 -8.89 3.67
C GLU A 40 -0.36 -7.38 3.89
N ILE A 41 -1.54 -6.81 3.69
CA ILE A 41 -1.79 -5.38 3.86
C ILE A 41 -2.78 -5.19 4.99
N LEU A 42 -2.29 -4.69 6.12
CA LEU A 42 -3.12 -4.20 7.22
C LEU A 42 -3.47 -2.74 6.92
N SER A 43 -4.75 -2.40 6.87
CA SER A 43 -5.24 -1.09 6.43
C SER A 43 -6.40 -0.58 7.27
#